data_AF-A0A0P0WMS9-F1
#
_entry.id   AF-A0A0P0WMS9-F1
#
_cell.length_a   1.000
_cell.length_b   1.000
_cell.length_c   1.000
_cell.angle_alpha   90.00
_cell.angle_beta   90.00
_cell.angle_gamma   90.00
#
_symmetry.space_group_name_H-M   'P 1'
#
loop_
_entity.id
_entity.type
_entity.pdbx_description
1 polymer ?
#
loop_
_entity_poly.entity_id
_entity_poly.type
_entity_poly.pdbx_seq_one_letter_code
_entity_poly.pdbx_strand_id
1 'polypeptide(L)'
;MEIPDWEATYFVQHRPKNNAADFPDIPPAARESLDTYIAQAVSLAELRAGCISTNLGLSDTDRVRDAFAPPFVGTRDGARRRGTR
;
A
#
# COMPACT_ATOMS: atom_id res chain seq x y z
N MET A 1 -19.48 -7.72 23.33
CA MET A 1 -18.55 -6.81 24.03
C MET A 1 -17.21 -7.03 23.38
N GLU A 2 -16.77 -6.10 22.53
CA GLU A 2 -15.41 -6.12 22.00
C GLU A 2 -14.48 -5.58 23.11
N ILE A 3 -13.39 -6.30 23.38
CA ILE A 3 -12.37 -5.87 24.34
C ILE A 3 -11.54 -4.80 23.64
N PRO A 4 -11.38 -3.58 24.20
CA PRO A 4 -10.62 -2.53 23.55
C PRO A 4 -9.15 -2.94 23.41
N ASP A 5 -8.55 -2.60 22.28
CA ASP A 5 -7.12 -2.74 22.07
C ASP A 5 -6.37 -1.77 22.98
N TRP A 6 -5.40 -2.28 23.75
CA TRP A 6 -4.45 -1.44 24.48
C TRP A 6 -3.36 -0.98 23.49
N GLU A 7 -3.70 -0.04 22.62
CA GLU A 7 -2.85 0.45 21.54
C GLU A 7 -2.95 1.98 21.40
N ALA A 8 -1.81 2.63 21.12
CA ALA A 8 -1.73 4.03 20.71
C ALA A 8 -0.97 4.12 19.38
N THR A 9 -1.70 4.32 18.28
CA THR A 9 -1.17 4.20 16.91
C THR A 9 -1.58 5.39 16.04
N TYR A 10 -0.69 5.79 15.13
CA TYR A 10 -0.97 6.72 14.04
C TYR A 10 -0.75 6.04 12.69
N PHE A 11 -1.54 6.44 11.68
CA PHE A 11 -1.43 5.93 10.33
C PHE A 11 -0.93 7.03 9.39
N VAL A 12 0.28 6.82 8.84
CA VAL A 12 0.82 7.67 7.77
C VAL A 12 0.49 7.04 6.43
N GLN A 13 -0.35 7.71 5.66
CA GLN A 13 -0.57 7.42 4.26
C GLN A 13 0.62 7.96 3.46
N HIS A 14 1.31 7.10 2.72
CA HIS A 14 2.43 7.52 1.86
C HIS A 14 2.04 7.73 0.40
N ARG A 15 1.03 6.98 -0.10
CA ARG A 15 0.52 7.07 -1.48
C ARG A 15 -1.02 7.02 -1.46
N PRO A 16 -1.72 7.66 -2.43
CA PRO A 16 -1.16 8.54 -3.46
C PRO A 16 -0.69 9.89 -2.92
N LYS A 17 -1.14 10.31 -1.73
CA LYS A 17 -0.75 11.57 -1.08
C LYS A 17 -0.12 11.28 0.28
N ASN A 18 1.07 11.83 0.53
CA ASN A 18 1.73 11.74 1.82
C ASN A 18 1.05 12.68 2.83
N ASN A 19 0.64 12.17 3.99
CA ASN A 19 0.00 12.94 5.07
C ASN A 19 0.88 13.08 6.33
N ALA A 20 2.16 12.68 6.30
CA ALA A 20 3.06 12.77 7.45
C ALA A 20 3.18 14.21 8.00
N ALA A 21 3.02 15.21 7.13
CA ALA A 21 3.07 16.61 7.50
C ALA A 21 1.89 17.07 8.38
N ASP A 22 0.76 16.36 8.34
CA ASP A 22 -0.47 16.67 9.07
C ASP A 22 -0.34 16.33 10.57
N PHE A 23 0.69 15.59 10.96
CA PHE A 23 0.96 15.21 12.34
C PHE A 23 2.00 16.15 12.98
N PRO A 24 1.59 17.06 13.90
CA PRO A 24 2.51 17.98 14.55
C PRO A 24 3.54 17.27 15.44
N ASP A 25 3.19 16.09 15.96
CA ASP A 25 4.05 15.29 16.84
C ASP A 25 5.21 14.61 16.12
N ILE A 26 5.19 14.58 14.77
CA ILE A 26 6.28 14.05 13.95
C ILE A 26 7.19 15.22 13.54
N PRO A 27 8.39 15.37 14.13
CA PRO A 27 9.28 16.49 13.81
C PRO A 27 9.83 16.39 12.38
N PRO A 28 10.25 17.51 11.74
CA PRO A 28 10.71 17.52 10.35
C PRO A 28 11.80 16.48 10.02
N ALA A 29 12.81 16.33 10.87
CA ALA A 29 13.87 15.34 10.68
C ALA A 29 13.35 13.89 10.70
N ALA A 30 12.31 13.61 11.49
CA ALA A 30 11.65 12.30 11.50
C ALA A 30 10.82 12.09 10.23
N ARG A 31 10.23 13.14 9.65
CA ARG A 31 9.51 13.06 8.36
C ARG A 31 10.46 12.71 7.21
N GLU A 32 11.63 13.33 7.14
CA GLU A 32 12.65 13.01 6.12
C GLU A 32 13.15 11.55 6.25
N SER A 33 13.35 11.10 7.49
CA SER A 33 13.73 9.72 7.78
C SER A 33 12.60 8.75 7.39
N LEU A 34 11.35 9.12 7.66
CA LEU A 34 10.17 8.35 7.31
C LEU A 34 9.99 8.26 5.79
N ASP A 35 10.20 9.34 5.06
CA ASP A 35 10.15 9.36 3.59
C ASP A 35 11.21 8.44 2.98
N THR A 36 12.43 8.46 3.54
CA THR A 36 13.51 7.53 3.15
C THR A 36 13.12 6.08 3.41
N TYR A 37 12.56 5.80 4.59
CA TYR A 37 12.08 4.46 4.96
C TYR A 37 10.94 3.97 4.06
N ILE A 38 9.96 4.84 3.77
CA ILE A 38 8.86 4.56 2.85
C ILE A 38 9.40 4.18 1.46
N ALA A 39 10.38 4.93 0.93
CA ALA A 39 10.96 4.63 -0.38
C ALA A 39 11.62 3.24 -0.40
N GLN A 40 12.34 2.88 0.66
CA GLN A 40 12.95 1.55 0.82
C GLN A 40 11.89 0.46 0.94
N ALA A 41 10.84 0.67 1.75
CA ALA A 41 9.75 -0.28 1.94
C ALA A 41 8.98 -0.56 0.64
N VAL A 42 8.71 0.49 -0.16
CA VAL A 42 8.07 0.36 -1.48
C VAL A 42 8.97 -0.42 -2.44
N SER A 43 10.26 -0.10 -2.52
CA SER A 43 11.22 -0.83 -3.38
C SER A 43 11.29 -2.32 -3.00
N LEU A 44 11.32 -2.63 -1.70
CA LEU A 44 11.30 -4.01 -1.22
C LEU A 44 9.99 -4.72 -1.57
N ALA A 45 8.84 -4.04 -1.46
CA ALA A 45 7.54 -4.60 -1.81
C ALA A 45 7.44 -4.92 -3.30
N GLU A 46 7.94 -4.05 -4.18
CA GLU A 46 7.99 -4.26 -5.63
C GLU A 46 8.92 -5.43 -6.00
N LEU A 47 10.09 -5.53 -5.37
CA LEU A 47 10.99 -6.68 -5.54
C LEU A 47 10.31 -7.99 -5.14
N ARG A 48 9.63 -8.00 -3.98
CA ARG A 48 8.88 -9.17 -3.50
C ARG A 48 7.70 -9.52 -4.42
N ALA A 49 6.99 -8.52 -4.95
CA ALA A 49 5.95 -8.74 -5.96
C ALA A 49 6.53 -9.43 -7.20
N GLY A 50 7.72 -9.02 -7.65
CA GLY A 50 8.50 -9.70 -8.69
C GLY A 50 8.75 -11.18 -8.38
N CYS A 51 9.27 -11.47 -7.18
CA CYS A 51 9.49 -12.85 -6.74
C CYS A 51 8.20 -13.67 -6.71
N ILE A 52 7.09 -13.09 -6.24
CA ILE A 52 5.78 -13.76 -6.21
C ILE A 52 5.31 -14.07 -7.64
N SER A 53 5.43 -13.12 -8.58
CA SER A 53 5.08 -13.36 -9.98
C SER A 53 5.87 -14.53 -10.57
N THR A 54 7.18 -14.56 -10.34
CA THR A 54 8.05 -15.66 -10.78
C THR A 54 7.65 -16.98 -10.15
N ASN A 55 7.41 -17.01 -8.83
CA ASN A 55 7.04 -18.23 -8.11
C ASN A 55 5.68 -18.79 -8.55
N LEU A 56 4.77 -17.93 -9.01
CA LEU A 56 3.46 -18.32 -9.55
C LEU A 56 3.53 -18.72 -11.04
N GLY A 57 4.70 -18.64 -11.68
CA GLY A 57 4.86 -18.92 -13.10
C GLY A 57 4.15 -17.91 -14.01
N LEU A 58 3.95 -16.68 -13.54
CA LEU A 58 3.38 -15.61 -14.36
C LEU A 58 4.37 -15.25 -15.47
N SER A 59 3.85 -14.93 -16.65
CA SER A 59 4.66 -14.63 -17.84
C SER A 59 5.56 -13.39 -17.69
N ASP A 60 5.25 -12.53 -16.73
CA ASP A 60 5.95 -11.27 -16.46
C ASP A 60 6.19 -11.15 -14.95
N THR A 61 7.39 -10.75 -14.56
CA THR A 61 7.75 -10.46 -13.16
C THR A 61 6.91 -9.32 -12.60
N ASP A 62 6.46 -8.41 -13.45
CA ASP A 62 5.74 -7.21 -13.04
C ASP A 62 4.24 -7.45 -12.85
N ARG A 63 3.74 -8.66 -13.15
CA ARG A 63 2.31 -8.97 -13.17
C ARG A 63 1.60 -8.68 -11.84
N VAL A 64 2.20 -9.02 -10.71
CA VAL A 64 1.65 -8.71 -9.38
C VAL A 64 1.72 -7.21 -9.10
N ARG A 65 2.84 -6.54 -9.39
CA ARG A 65 2.99 -5.10 -9.21
C ARG A 65 1.91 -4.34 -10.00
N ASP A 66 1.72 -4.70 -11.26
CA ASP A 66 0.77 -4.06 -12.16
C ASP A 66 -0.68 -4.32 -11.75
N ALA A 67 -0.98 -5.44 -11.10
CA ALA A 67 -2.30 -5.71 -10.53
C ALA A 67 -2.67 -4.74 -9.39
N PHE A 68 -1.67 -4.20 -8.68
CA PHE A 68 -1.85 -3.19 -7.63
C PHE A 68 -1.65 -1.75 -8.14
N ALA A 69 -1.27 -1.55 -9.40
CA ALA A 69 -1.13 -0.22 -9.99
C ALA A 69 -2.50 0.43 -10.22
N PRO A 70 -2.68 1.75 -9.96
CA PRO A 70 -3.91 2.45 -10.29
C PRO A 70 -4.25 2.36 -11.78
N PRO A 71 -5.54 2.18 -12.17
CA PRO A 71 -6.69 1.96 -11.30
C PRO A 71 -6.73 0.49 -10.86
N PHE A 72 -6.36 0.21 -9.61
CA PHE A 72 -6.61 -1.09 -9.03
C PHE A 72 -8.04 -1.06 -8.48
N VAL A 73 -8.86 -1.99 -8.94
CA VAL A 73 -10.16 -2.25 -8.31
C VAL A 73 -9.89 -3.16 -7.12
N GLY A 74 -9.79 -2.59 -5.92
CA GLY A 74 -9.93 -3.39 -4.71
C GLY A 74 -11.19 -4.25 -4.84
N THR A 75 -11.16 -5.48 -4.33
CA THR A 75 -12.21 -6.51 -4.52
C THR A 75 -13.62 -6.06 -4.08
N ARG A 76 -13.76 -4.87 -3.48
CA ARG A 76 -15.01 -4.35 -2.94
C ARG A 76 -15.94 -3.70 -3.97
N ASP A 77 -15.47 -3.28 -5.17
CA ASP A 77 -16.32 -2.60 -6.16
C ASP A 77 -16.44 -3.30 -7.54
N GLY A 78 -15.80 -4.46 -7.73
CA GLY A 78 -15.86 -5.24 -8.99
C GLY A 78 -17.13 -6.07 -9.19
N ALA A 79 -17.88 -6.39 -8.14
CA ALA A 79 -19.04 -7.29 -8.19
C ALA A 79 -20.37 -6.61 -8.60
N ARG A 80 -20.39 -5.28 -8.81
CA ARG A 80 -21.62 -4.53 -9.17
C ARG A 80 -21.71 -4.15 -10.66
N ARG A 81 -21.05 -4.88 -11.56
CA ARG A 81 -21.25 -4.72 -13.00
C ARG A 81 -22.58 -5.35 -13.44
N ARG A 82 -23.59 -4.48 -13.54
CA ARG A 82 -24.69 -4.43 -14.52
C ARG A 82 -25.11 -5.78 -15.11
N GLY A 83 -26.15 -6.36 -14.50
CA GLY A 83 -27.15 -7.09 -15.27
C GLY A 83 -27.95 -6.10 -16.10
N THR A 84 -27.59 -5.92 -17.37
CA THR A 84 -28.52 -5.47 -18.40
C THR A 84 -28.87 -6.71 -19.20
N ARG A 85 -30.07 -7.23 -18.93
CA ARG A 85 -30.83 -8.06 -19.87
C ARG A 85 -31.85 -7.16 -20.55
#